data_AF-A0A0F8UBL9-F1
#
_entry.id   AF-A0A0F8UBL9-F1
#
_cell.length_a   1.000
_cell.length_b   1.000
_cell.length_c   1.000
_cell.angle_alpha   90.00
_cell.angle_beta   90.00
_cell.angle_gamma   90.00
#
_symmetry.space_group_name_H-M   'P 1'
#
loop_
_entity.id
_entity.type
_entity.pdbx_description
1 polymer ?
#
loop_
_entity_poly.entity_id
_entity_poly.type
_entity_poly.pdbx_seq_one_letter_code
_entity_poly.pdbx_strand_id
1 'polypeptide(L)'
;MVNNSGPVEGIVAGYTGNSFTVQAVLATLLASAVYNALELIIIIFFMFHHYFNLYFWSLMVTAAFGVIPQSVGLFLKYFELATISIPVTLSTVGWCIMATGHSLVLYSRLHFVLFNKLALRLILFLIIADAVIFQVPQIVVSYGSIYAEHTKFPAAFNTWESVQITGFFVQEFIISSVFIVQTLKILQLHPE
;
A
#
# COMPACT_ATOMS: atom_id res chain seq x y z
N MET A 1 16.54 4.10 -27.32
CA MET A 1 16.28 5.24 -26.42
C MET A 1 14.77 5.33 -26.27
N VAL A 2 14.21 4.71 -25.23
CA VAL A 2 12.76 4.72 -24.99
C VAL A 2 12.43 6.08 -24.37
N ASN A 3 11.81 6.95 -25.16
CA ASN A 3 11.32 8.25 -24.73
C ASN A 3 10.09 8.04 -23.85
N ASN A 4 10.29 7.88 -22.54
CA ASN A 4 9.21 7.78 -21.54
C ASN A 4 8.67 9.18 -21.21
N SER A 5 8.20 9.92 -22.22
CA SER A 5 7.38 11.12 -22.03
C SER A 5 5.94 10.72 -21.74
N GLY A 6 5.76 9.96 -20.66
CA GLY A 6 4.46 9.80 -20.04
C GLY A 6 4.11 11.09 -19.28
N PRO A 7 2.84 11.48 -19.17
CA PRO A 7 2.43 12.70 -18.46
C PRO A 7 2.72 12.69 -16.94
N VAL A 8 3.30 11.61 -16.41
CA VAL A 8 3.69 11.45 -15.00
C VAL A 8 5.09 10.83 -14.96
N GLU A 9 6.12 11.65 -14.71
CA GLU A 9 7.52 11.21 -14.64
C GLU A 9 7.90 10.78 -13.20
N GLY A 10 7.50 9.55 -12.84
CA GLY A 10 7.98 8.85 -11.64
C GLY A 10 7.80 9.60 -10.30
N ILE A 11 8.68 9.34 -9.33
CA ILE A 11 8.61 9.93 -7.98
C ILE A 11 8.92 11.44 -7.96
N VAL A 12 9.78 11.94 -8.86
CA VAL A 12 10.34 13.31 -8.76
C VAL A 12 9.54 14.35 -9.53
N ALA A 13 8.87 13.99 -10.62
CA ALA A 13 8.18 14.99 -11.43
C ALA A 13 6.69 15.12 -11.06
N GLY A 14 6.22 16.37 -11.02
CA GLY A 14 4.80 16.71 -11.03
C GLY A 14 4.15 16.35 -12.37
N TYR A 15 2.82 16.49 -12.43
CA TYR A 15 2.08 16.31 -13.67
C TYR A 15 2.37 17.48 -14.62
N THR A 16 3.06 17.20 -15.73
CA THR A 16 3.52 18.21 -16.70
C THR A 16 2.54 18.45 -17.84
N GLY A 17 1.38 17.78 -17.84
CA GLY A 17 0.37 17.92 -18.89
C GLY A 17 -0.51 19.16 -18.71
N ASN A 18 -0.67 20.00 -19.74
CA ASN A 18 -1.53 21.19 -19.69
C ASN A 18 -3.03 20.89 -19.91
N SER A 19 -3.48 19.63 -19.72
CA SER A 19 -4.87 19.22 -19.95
C SER A 19 -5.67 19.25 -18.66
N PHE A 20 -6.58 20.22 -18.58
CA PHE A 20 -7.55 20.37 -17.48
C PHE A 20 -8.35 19.09 -17.22
N THR A 21 -8.68 18.33 -18.27
CA THR A 21 -9.42 17.07 -18.17
C THR A 21 -8.68 16.05 -17.29
N VAL A 22 -7.37 15.89 -17.47
CA VAL A 22 -6.60 14.90 -16.71
C VAL A 22 -6.45 15.34 -15.25
N GLN A 23 -6.24 16.63 -14.99
CA GLN A 23 -6.22 17.16 -13.62
C GLN A 23 -7.56 16.95 -12.91
N ALA A 24 -8.68 17.20 -13.59
CA ALA A 24 -10.01 16.98 -13.06
C ALA A 24 -10.28 15.49 -12.76
N VAL A 25 -9.87 14.59 -13.66
CA VAL A 25 -9.96 13.13 -13.43
C VAL A 25 -9.10 12.69 -12.24
N LEU A 26 -7.86 13.17 -12.15
CA LEU A 26 -6.98 12.86 -11.02
C LEU A 26 -7.55 13.37 -9.69
N ALA A 27 -8.04 14.61 -9.67
CA ALA A 27 -8.63 15.22 -8.47
C ALA A 27 -9.89 14.47 -8.02
N THR A 28 -10.77 14.09 -8.95
CA THR A 28 -11.99 13.31 -8.63
C THR A 28 -11.68 11.90 -8.13
N LEU A 29 -10.69 11.22 -8.73
CA LEU A 29 -10.25 9.90 -8.27
C LEU A 29 -9.61 9.95 -6.87
N LEU A 30 -8.76 10.94 -6.60
CA LEU A 30 -8.17 11.14 -5.27
C LEU A 30 -9.23 11.49 -4.22
N ALA A 31 -10.20 12.34 -4.56
CA ALA A 31 -11.32 12.65 -3.68
C ALA A 31 -12.17 11.41 -3.38
N SER A 32 -12.41 10.55 -4.39
CA SER A 32 -13.11 9.28 -4.21
C SER A 32 -12.33 8.31 -3.32
N ALA A 33 -11.00 8.24 -3.47
CA ALA A 33 -10.15 7.43 -2.60
C ALA A 33 -10.22 7.86 -1.12
N VAL A 34 -10.18 9.18 -0.87
CA VAL A 34 -10.35 9.73 0.49
C VAL A 34 -11.74 9.44 1.05
N TYR A 35 -12.79 9.59 0.23
CA TYR A 35 -14.16 9.26 0.65
C TYR A 35 -14.29 7.79 1.06
N ASN A 36 -13.78 6.87 0.24
CA ASN A 36 -13.81 5.44 0.53
C ASN A 36 -13.00 5.13 1.81
N ALA A 37 -11.85 5.76 2.01
CA ALA A 37 -11.08 5.62 3.26
C ALA A 37 -11.87 6.06 4.49
N LEU A 38 -12.56 7.21 4.42
CA LEU A 38 -13.40 7.71 5.50
C LEU A 38 -14.61 6.80 5.78
N GLU A 39 -15.26 6.32 4.72
CA GLU A 39 -16.36 5.35 4.82
C GLU A 39 -15.88 4.08 5.53
N LEU A 40 -14.72 3.56 5.14
CA LEU A 40 -14.13 2.37 5.75
C LEU A 40 -13.85 2.60 7.25
N ILE A 41 -13.33 3.77 7.63
CA ILE A 41 -13.10 4.13 9.05
C ILE A 41 -14.41 4.12 9.84
N ILE A 42 -15.48 4.69 9.28
CA ILE A 42 -16.80 4.70 9.93
C ILE A 42 -17.34 3.28 10.07
N ILE A 43 -17.26 2.46 9.02
CA ILE A 43 -17.70 1.06 9.05
C ILE A 43 -16.92 0.27 10.11
N ILE A 44 -15.60 0.44 10.20
CA ILE A 44 -14.77 -0.20 11.23
C ILE A 44 -15.27 0.20 12.63
N PHE A 45 -15.54 1.49 12.85
CA PHE A 45 -15.99 1.99 14.15
C PHE A 45 -17.37 1.42 14.54
N PHE A 46 -18.26 1.24 13.58
CA PHE A 46 -19.59 0.65 13.81
C PHE A 46 -19.56 -0.87 13.93
N MET A 47 -18.68 -1.56 13.21
CA MET A 47 -18.62 -3.03 13.19
C MET A 47 -17.96 -3.60 14.47
N PHE A 48 -16.99 -2.89 15.05
CA PHE A 48 -16.24 -3.38 16.21
C PHE A 48 -16.74 -2.78 17.52
N HIS A 49 -17.59 -3.54 18.23
CA HIS A 49 -18.02 -3.21 19.60
C HIS A 49 -16.95 -3.49 20.68
N HIS A 50 -15.81 -4.10 20.29
CA HIS A 50 -14.70 -4.46 21.20
C HIS A 50 -13.33 -4.05 20.61
N TYR A 51 -12.79 -2.95 21.11
CA TYR A 51 -11.62 -2.22 20.57
C TYR A 51 -10.24 -2.85 20.83
N PHE A 52 -10.17 -4.03 21.46
CA PHE A 52 -8.91 -4.62 21.95
C PHE A 52 -8.26 -5.66 21.03
N ASN A 53 -8.89 -5.99 19.90
CA ASN A 53 -8.34 -7.00 19.00
C ASN A 53 -7.32 -6.36 18.04
N LEU A 54 -6.18 -7.03 17.84
CA LEU A 54 -5.12 -6.61 16.91
C LEU A 54 -5.68 -6.27 15.51
N TYR A 55 -6.73 -6.98 15.10
CA TYR A 55 -7.46 -6.73 13.84
C TYR A 55 -7.97 -5.30 13.71
N PHE A 56 -8.59 -4.77 14.77
CA PHE A 56 -9.17 -3.43 14.77
C PHE A 56 -8.08 -2.38 14.57
N TRP A 57 -7.00 -2.48 15.33
CA TRP A 57 -5.86 -1.57 15.21
C TRP A 57 -5.20 -1.67 13.85
N SER A 58 -5.05 -2.86 13.28
CA SER A 58 -4.47 -3.05 11.96
C SER A 58 -5.32 -2.45 10.84
N LEU A 59 -6.64 -2.66 10.86
CA LEU A 59 -7.54 -2.09 9.86
C LEU A 59 -7.64 -0.57 9.99
N MET A 60 -7.75 -0.07 11.23
CA MET A 60 -7.83 1.36 11.51
C MET A 60 -6.52 2.07 11.12
N VAL A 61 -5.36 1.50 11.47
CA VAL A 61 -4.06 2.07 11.09
C VAL A 61 -3.88 2.07 9.58
N THR A 62 -4.27 1.00 8.88
CA THR A 62 -4.17 0.94 7.42
C THR A 62 -5.07 1.98 6.74
N ALA A 63 -6.34 2.06 7.15
CA ALA A 63 -7.31 2.97 6.55
C ALA A 63 -6.98 4.44 6.87
N ALA A 64 -6.65 4.75 8.12
CA ALA A 64 -6.41 6.11 8.57
C ALA A 64 -4.98 6.62 8.28
N PHE A 65 -3.96 5.78 8.39
CA PHE A 65 -2.56 6.18 8.22
C PHE A 65 -1.91 5.66 6.92
N GLY A 66 -2.55 4.76 6.18
CA GLY A 66 -2.09 4.37 4.83
C GLY A 66 -2.74 5.21 3.74
N VAL A 67 -4.06 5.02 3.57
CA VAL A 67 -4.80 5.56 2.42
C VAL A 67 -4.92 7.08 2.47
N ILE A 68 -5.18 7.66 3.65
CA ILE A 68 -5.33 9.12 3.79
C ILE A 68 -3.99 9.84 3.52
N PRO A 69 -2.86 9.51 4.18
CA PRO A 69 -1.58 10.16 3.91
C PRO A 69 -1.10 9.96 2.47
N GLN A 70 -1.35 8.79 1.88
CA GLN A 70 -1.01 8.54 0.49
C GLN A 70 -1.82 9.43 -0.46
N SER A 71 -3.14 9.51 -0.26
CA SER A 71 -4.02 10.34 -1.11
C SER A 71 -3.70 11.83 -0.95
N VAL A 72 -3.44 12.29 0.27
CA VAL A 72 -3.03 13.67 0.57
C VAL A 72 -1.63 13.98 0.01
N GLY A 73 -0.69 13.03 0.09
CA GLY A 73 0.65 13.17 -0.48
C GLY A 73 0.62 13.29 -2.01
N LEU A 74 -0.22 12.49 -2.67
CA LEU A 74 -0.46 12.60 -4.11
C LEU A 74 -1.15 13.93 -4.46
N PHE A 75 -2.15 14.35 -3.70
CA PHE A 75 -2.83 15.62 -3.91
C PHE A 75 -1.84 16.80 -3.81
N LEU A 76 -1.03 16.84 -2.76
CA LEU A 76 0.02 17.86 -2.59
C LEU A 76 1.07 17.83 -3.70
N LYS A 77 1.41 16.64 -4.22
CA LYS A 77 2.31 16.47 -5.36
C LYS A 77 1.70 17.02 -6.66
N TYR A 78 0.44 16.75 -6.93
CA TYR A 78 -0.24 17.18 -8.17
C TYR A 78 -0.49 18.68 -8.23
N PHE A 79 -0.67 19.34 -7.09
CA PHE A 79 -0.89 20.79 -7.02
C PHE A 79 0.39 21.61 -6.75
N GLU A 80 1.57 20.97 -6.71
CA GLU A 80 2.87 21.60 -6.41
C GLU A 80 2.86 22.52 -5.17
N LEU A 81 2.00 22.22 -4.20
CA LEU A 81 1.69 23.14 -3.11
C LEU A 81 2.77 23.16 -2.00
N ALA A 82 3.75 22.24 -2.06
CA ALA A 82 4.79 22.08 -1.05
C ALA A 82 6.12 21.61 -1.66
N THR A 83 7.24 21.94 -0.99
CA THR A 83 8.59 21.46 -1.33
C THR A 83 8.60 19.95 -1.55
N ILE A 84 9.15 19.49 -2.69
CA ILE A 84 9.11 18.11 -3.21
C ILE A 84 9.35 17.03 -2.12
N SER A 85 10.17 17.32 -1.12
CA SER A 85 10.47 16.43 0.01
C SER A 85 9.25 16.08 0.89
N ILE A 86 8.29 16.98 1.09
CA ILE A 86 7.15 16.75 2.00
C ILE A 86 6.08 15.83 1.35
N PRO A 87 5.62 16.07 0.10
CA PRO A 87 4.68 15.18 -0.57
C PRO A 87 5.25 13.79 -0.83
N VAL A 88 6.54 13.69 -1.20
CA VAL A 88 7.21 12.41 -1.47
C VAL A 88 7.34 11.57 -0.20
N THR A 89 7.70 12.18 0.93
CA THR A 89 7.79 11.45 2.21
C THR A 89 6.43 11.00 2.70
N LEU A 90 5.41 11.87 2.64
CA LEU A 90 4.05 11.52 3.04
C LEU A 90 3.46 10.40 2.17
N SER A 91 3.67 10.47 0.85
CA SER A 91 3.22 9.44 -0.08
C SER A 91 3.98 8.12 0.11
N THR A 92 5.29 8.17 0.37
CA THR A 92 6.10 6.96 0.61
C THR A 92 5.66 6.28 1.90
N VAL A 93 5.46 7.04 2.98
CA VAL A 93 5.00 6.50 4.27
C VAL A 93 3.59 5.91 4.14
N GLY A 94 2.67 6.63 3.48
CA GLY A 94 1.32 6.13 3.22
C GLY A 94 1.31 4.83 2.42
N TRP A 95 2.14 4.76 1.36
CA TRP A 95 2.32 3.53 0.57
C TRP A 95 2.86 2.37 1.39
N CYS A 96 3.89 2.60 2.23
CA CYS A 96 4.46 1.57 3.08
C CYS A 96 3.41 0.98 4.03
N ILE A 97 2.62 1.84 4.67
CA ILE A 97 1.55 1.44 5.58
C ILE A 97 0.44 0.72 4.83
N MET A 98 0.07 1.19 3.63
CA MET A 98 -0.93 0.55 2.79
C MET A 98 -0.49 -0.87 2.37
N ALA A 99 0.72 -1.03 1.83
CA ALA A 99 1.21 -2.33 1.36
C ALA A 99 1.23 -3.38 2.49
N THR A 100 1.72 -3.02 3.68
CA THR A 100 1.71 -3.92 4.84
C THR A 100 0.28 -4.16 5.33
N GLY A 101 -0.56 -3.12 5.34
CA GLY A 101 -1.92 -3.18 5.81
C GLY A 101 -2.81 -4.14 5.02
N HIS A 102 -2.71 -4.14 3.69
CA HIS A 102 -3.47 -5.04 2.82
C HIS A 102 -3.21 -6.52 3.14
N SER A 103 -1.94 -6.88 3.30
CA SER A 103 -1.53 -8.23 3.73
C SER A 103 -2.03 -8.58 5.13
N LEU A 104 -2.02 -7.60 6.03
CA LEU A 104 -2.37 -7.78 7.43
C LEU A 104 -3.88 -7.91 7.66
N VAL A 105 -4.71 -7.29 6.81
CA VAL A 105 -6.16 -7.54 6.74
C VAL A 105 -6.43 -9.01 6.36
N LEU A 106 -5.71 -9.54 5.36
CA LEU A 106 -5.83 -10.95 4.97
C LEU A 106 -5.44 -11.90 6.11
N TYR A 107 -4.30 -11.61 6.75
CA TYR A 107 -3.83 -12.31 7.94
C TYR A 107 -4.88 -12.32 9.06
N SER A 108 -5.53 -11.20 9.30
CA SER A 108 -6.48 -11.11 10.38
C SER A 108 -7.80 -11.81 10.09
N ARG A 109 -8.20 -11.93 8.82
CA ARG A 109 -9.29 -12.85 8.42
C ARG A 109 -8.87 -14.30 8.66
N LEU A 110 -7.62 -14.64 8.37
CA LEU A 110 -7.08 -15.97 8.60
C LEU A 110 -6.99 -16.32 10.10
N HIS A 111 -6.73 -15.36 10.99
CA HIS A 111 -6.75 -15.57 12.45
C HIS A 111 -8.07 -16.15 12.97
N PHE A 112 -9.21 -15.82 12.35
CA PHE A 112 -10.51 -16.37 12.72
C PHE A 112 -10.78 -17.77 12.16
N VAL A 113 -10.07 -18.16 11.11
CA VAL A 113 -10.26 -19.45 10.40
C VAL A 113 -9.25 -20.50 10.89
N LEU A 114 -8.02 -20.10 11.24
CA LEU A 114 -6.96 -21.00 11.69
C LEU A 114 -6.93 -21.18 13.22
N PHE A 115 -7.12 -22.41 13.69
CA PHE A 115 -6.82 -22.77 15.09
C PHE A 115 -5.31 -22.91 15.38
N ASN A 116 -4.47 -23.13 14.36
CA ASN A 116 -3.03 -23.35 14.55
C ASN A 116 -2.24 -22.03 14.62
N LYS A 117 -1.90 -21.63 15.84
CA LYS A 117 -1.15 -20.38 16.15
C LYS A 117 0.27 -20.33 15.58
N LEU A 118 0.85 -21.46 15.19
CA LEU A 118 2.23 -21.54 14.68
C LEU A 118 2.29 -21.16 13.19
N ALA A 119 1.38 -21.71 12.38
CA ALA A 119 1.23 -21.35 10.97
C ALA A 119 0.89 -19.87 10.81
N LEU A 120 0.03 -19.35 11.69
CA LEU A 120 -0.33 -17.95 11.72
C LEU A 120 0.91 -17.06 11.99
N ARG A 121 1.71 -17.36 13.02
CA ARG A 121 2.94 -16.61 13.31
C ARG A 121 3.97 -16.65 12.16
N LEU A 122 4.08 -17.75 11.44
CA LEU A 122 4.97 -17.86 10.28
C LEU A 122 4.53 -16.94 9.14
N ILE A 123 3.23 -16.85 8.86
CA ILE A 123 2.69 -15.94 7.84
C ILE A 123 2.93 -14.49 8.24
N LEU A 124 2.70 -14.14 9.51
CA LEU A 124 3.00 -12.80 10.01
C LEU A 124 4.50 -12.46 9.91
N PHE A 125 5.37 -13.42 10.21
CA PHE A 125 6.81 -13.25 10.04
C PHE A 125 7.18 -13.03 8.57
N LEU A 126 6.58 -13.77 7.63
CA LEU A 126 6.78 -13.58 6.18
C LEU A 126 6.34 -12.17 5.74
N ILE A 127 5.16 -11.71 6.19
CA ILE A 127 4.66 -10.36 5.87
C ILE A 127 5.61 -9.27 6.39
N ILE A 128 6.09 -9.39 7.64
CA ILE A 128 6.99 -8.40 8.22
C ILE A 128 8.37 -8.43 7.55
N ALA A 129 8.91 -9.61 7.27
CA ALA A 129 10.20 -9.76 6.60
C ALA A 129 10.16 -9.13 5.20
N ASP A 130 9.14 -9.45 4.40
CA ASP A 130 8.95 -8.86 3.07
C ASP A 130 8.73 -7.35 3.16
N ALA A 131 7.90 -6.89 4.10
CA ALA A 131 7.68 -5.46 4.32
C ALA A 131 9.02 -4.74 4.56
N VAL A 132 9.89 -5.25 5.44
CA VAL A 132 11.19 -4.62 5.71
C VAL A 132 12.11 -4.68 4.47
N ILE A 133 12.18 -5.83 3.80
CA ILE A 133 13.03 -6.03 2.61
C ILE A 133 12.61 -5.09 1.47
N PHE A 134 11.32 -4.86 1.26
CA PHE A 134 10.82 -3.98 0.20
C PHE A 134 10.75 -2.51 0.60
N GLN A 135 10.48 -2.18 1.87
CA GLN A 135 10.39 -0.79 2.35
C GLN A 135 11.74 -0.11 2.40
N VAL A 136 12.80 -0.81 2.83
CA VAL A 136 14.14 -0.20 2.95
C VAL A 136 14.65 0.33 1.60
N PRO A 137 14.68 -0.46 0.52
CA PRO A 137 15.08 0.05 -0.79
C PRO A 137 14.13 1.13 -1.31
N GLN A 138 12.82 1.02 -1.06
CA GLN A 138 11.87 2.05 -1.49
C GLN A 138 12.18 3.41 -0.86
N ILE A 139 12.48 3.45 0.44
CA ILE A 139 12.89 4.67 1.12
C ILE A 139 14.21 5.20 0.54
N VAL A 140 15.18 4.31 0.31
CA VAL A 140 16.49 4.68 -0.26
C VAL A 140 16.34 5.27 -1.66
N VAL A 141 15.49 4.69 -2.52
CA VAL A 141 15.28 5.22 -3.88
C VAL A 141 14.47 6.52 -3.83
N SER A 142 13.44 6.63 -2.99
CA SER A 142 12.67 7.88 -2.82
C SER A 142 13.57 9.05 -2.39
N TYR A 143 14.43 8.86 -1.37
CA TYR A 143 15.34 9.91 -0.91
C TYR A 143 16.54 10.09 -1.84
N GLY A 144 17.05 9.02 -2.44
CA GLY A 144 18.10 9.08 -3.46
C GLY A 144 17.68 9.94 -4.65
N SER A 145 16.41 9.88 -5.03
CA SER A 145 15.87 10.69 -6.12
C SER A 145 15.67 12.17 -5.78
N ILE A 146 15.69 12.55 -4.50
CA ILE A 146 15.63 13.95 -4.03
C ILE A 146 17.05 14.56 -3.96
N TYR A 147 18.04 13.78 -3.52
CA TYR A 147 19.39 14.30 -3.23
C TYR A 147 20.42 14.04 -4.34
N ALA A 148 20.20 13.07 -5.23
CA ALA A 148 21.13 12.76 -6.31
C ALA A 148 20.62 13.33 -7.65
N GLU A 149 21.23 14.43 -8.09
CA GLU A 149 21.01 15.06 -9.41
C GLU A 149 21.46 14.17 -10.61
N HIS A 150 21.82 12.92 -10.38
CA HIS A 150 22.34 12.03 -11.42
C HIS A 150 21.23 11.36 -12.21
N THR A 151 21.28 11.53 -13.53
CA THR A 151 20.38 11.03 -14.59
C THR A 151 20.13 9.51 -14.63
N LYS A 152 20.70 8.72 -13.71
CA LYS A 152 20.53 7.26 -13.60
C LYS A 152 19.44 6.83 -12.60
N PHE A 153 19.03 7.70 -11.68
CA PHE A 153 18.03 7.37 -10.66
C PHE A 153 16.61 7.10 -11.19
N PRO A 154 16.11 7.80 -12.22
CA PRO A 154 14.76 7.54 -12.75
C PRO A 154 14.60 6.14 -13.36
N ALA A 155 15.65 5.64 -14.04
CA ALA A 155 15.65 4.30 -14.63
C ALA A 155 15.73 3.19 -13.57
N ALA A 156 16.52 3.43 -12.52
CA ALA A 156 16.59 2.52 -11.37
C ALA A 156 15.25 2.46 -10.62
N PHE A 157 14.57 3.60 -10.44
CA PHE A 157 13.27 3.66 -9.79
C PHE A 157 12.19 2.86 -10.56
N ASN A 158 12.06 3.07 -11.87
CA ASN A 158 11.04 2.36 -12.66
C ASN A 158 11.24 0.83 -12.66
N THR A 159 12.51 0.40 -12.70
CA THR A 159 12.84 -1.03 -12.61
C THR A 159 12.52 -1.57 -11.21
N TRP A 160 12.87 -0.82 -10.17
CA TRP A 160 12.61 -1.20 -8.79
C TRP A 160 11.12 -1.28 -8.46
N GLU A 161 10.33 -0.31 -8.91
CA GLU A 161 8.88 -0.27 -8.72
C GLU A 161 8.20 -1.53 -9.29
N SER A 162 8.60 -1.95 -10.50
CA SER A 162 8.08 -3.16 -11.13
C SER A 162 8.43 -4.43 -10.34
N VAL A 163 9.65 -4.52 -9.81
CA VAL A 163 10.11 -5.64 -8.98
C VAL A 163 9.35 -5.67 -7.65
N GLN A 164 9.15 -4.51 -7.03
CA GLN A 164 8.42 -4.37 -5.77
C GLN A 164 6.96 -4.83 -5.91
N ILE A 165 6.26 -4.38 -6.95
CA ILE A 165 4.86 -4.79 -7.21
C ILE A 165 4.78 -6.30 -7.44
N THR A 166 5.71 -6.86 -8.22
CA THR A 166 5.78 -8.31 -8.47
C THR A 166 6.04 -9.09 -7.18
N GLY A 167 6.93 -8.60 -6.32
CA GLY A 167 7.24 -9.19 -5.03
C GLY A 167 6.01 -9.26 -4.11
N PHE A 168 5.31 -8.14 -3.94
CA PHE A 168 4.07 -8.11 -3.17
C PHE A 168 2.99 -9.01 -3.76
N PHE A 169 2.86 -9.06 -5.09
CA PHE A 169 1.91 -9.95 -5.74
C PHE A 169 2.19 -11.43 -5.42
N VAL A 170 3.45 -11.86 -5.49
CA VAL A 170 3.84 -13.23 -5.14
C VAL A 170 3.54 -13.53 -3.68
N GLN A 171 3.86 -12.59 -2.78
CA GLN A 171 3.59 -12.73 -1.35
C GLN A 171 2.08 -12.84 -1.07
N GLU A 172 1.24 -11.98 -1.67
CA GLU A 172 -0.21 -12.08 -1.56
C GLU A 172 -0.76 -13.39 -2.12
N PHE A 173 -0.21 -13.85 -3.26
CA PHE A 173 -0.60 -15.12 -3.86
C PHE A 173 -0.31 -16.32 -2.95
N ILE A 174 0.85 -16.32 -2.28
CA ILE A 174 1.22 -17.36 -1.31
C ILE A 174 0.25 -17.36 -0.14
N ILE A 175 -0.04 -16.19 0.45
CA ILE A 175 -0.96 -16.09 1.59
C ILE A 175 -2.37 -16.54 1.20
N SER A 176 -2.85 -16.09 0.04
CA SER A 176 -4.15 -16.47 -0.50
C SER A 176 -4.25 -17.99 -0.74
N SER A 177 -3.21 -18.60 -1.30
CA SER A 177 -3.16 -20.05 -1.51
C SER A 177 -3.24 -20.83 -0.20
N VAL A 178 -2.47 -20.40 0.82
CA VAL A 178 -2.51 -21.01 2.16
C VAL A 178 -3.90 -20.85 2.80
N PHE A 179 -4.51 -19.67 2.64
CA PHE A 179 -5.86 -19.40 3.12
C PHE A 179 -6.88 -20.36 2.51
N ILE A 180 -6.87 -20.53 1.18
CA ILE A 180 -7.81 -21.41 0.48
C ILE A 180 -7.67 -22.86 0.94
N VAL A 181 -6.43 -23.38 1.00
CA VAL A 181 -6.18 -24.76 1.43
C VAL A 181 -6.71 -25.00 2.85
N GLN A 182 -6.54 -24.03 3.74
CA GLN A 182 -7.01 -24.17 5.11
C GLN A 182 -8.53 -24.09 5.23
N THR A 183 -9.16 -23.15 4.52
CA THR A 183 -10.62 -23.03 4.50
C THR A 183 -11.26 -24.32 3.96
N LEU A 184 -10.69 -24.91 2.90
CA LEU A 184 -11.16 -26.20 2.37
C LEU A 184 -11.04 -27.34 3.39
N LYS A 185 -9.95 -27.39 4.17
CA LYS A 185 -9.81 -28.40 5.24
C LYS A 185 -10.88 -28.27 6.32
N ILE A 186 -11.25 -27.04 6.69
CA ILE A 186 -12.28 -26.79 7.70
C ILE A 186 -13.65 -27.17 7.16
N LEU A 187 -13.93 -26.82 5.90
CA LEU A 187 -15.19 -27.18 5.23
C LEU A 187 -15.35 -28.70 5.11
N GLN A 188 -14.27 -29.44 4.85
CA GLN A 188 -14.30 -30.91 4.81
C GLN A 188 -14.48 -31.57 6.18
N LEU A 189 -14.13 -30.88 7.28
CA LEU A 189 -14.31 -31.38 8.65
C LEU A 189 -15.74 -31.15 9.18
N HIS A 190 -16.50 -30.26 8.55
CA HIS A 190 -17.94 -30.06 8.79
C HIS A 190 -18.75 -30.31 7.50
N PRO A 191 -18.85 -31.57 7.04
CA PRO A 191 -19.78 -31.91 5.99
C PRO A 191 -21.17 -32.07 6.63
N GLU A 192 -22.02 -31.06 6.46
CA GLU A 192 -23.48 -31.23 6.62
C GLU A 192 -24.03 -32.07 5.45
#